data_AF-A0A3N5HNZ6-F1
#
_entry.id   AF-A0A3N5HNZ6-F1
#
_cell.length_a   1.000
_cell.length_b   1.000
_cell.length_c   1.000
_cell.angle_alpha   90.00
_cell.angle_beta   90.00
_cell.angle_gamma   90.00
#
_symmetry.space_group_name_H-M   'P 1'
#
loop_
_entity.id
_entity.type
_entity.pdbx_description
1 polymer ?
#
loop_
_entity_poly.entity_id
_entity_poly.type
_entity_poly.pdbx_seq_one_letter_code
_entity_poly.pdbx_strand_id
1 'polypeptide(L)'
;MIDPETTDEYAKPLVPEQHLAKFALDSPAAAPRVAVIGAGISGLIAARTLREHGWEVVVFEKSRGVGGRAATRRADPGLSFDHGAQYFTARDPHFARQVE
;
A
#
# COMPACT_ATOMS: atom_id res chain seq x y z
N MET A 1 -1.84 -14.97 13.67
CA MET A 1 -0.66 -15.37 12.88
C MET A 1 -1.19 -15.61 11.48
N ILE A 2 -0.78 -14.82 10.49
CA ILE A 2 -1.21 -15.03 9.10
C ILE A 2 -0.52 -16.31 8.63
N ASP A 3 -1.27 -17.22 8.03
CA ASP A 3 -0.79 -18.50 7.52
C ASP A 3 0.20 -18.25 6.36
N PRO A 4 1.47 -18.68 6.46
CA PRO A 4 2.46 -18.46 5.40
C PRO A 4 2.07 -19.08 4.05
N GLU A 5 1.24 -20.13 4.01
CA GLU A 5 0.76 -20.73 2.75
C GLU A 5 -0.18 -19.81 1.96
N THR A 6 -0.69 -18.73 2.59
CA THR A 6 -1.62 -17.79 1.93
C THR A 6 -0.93 -16.62 1.23
N THR A 7 0.35 -16.34 1.49
CA THR A 7 1.00 -15.14 0.91
C THR A 7 1.26 -15.27 -0.58
N ASP A 8 1.54 -16.47 -1.09
CA ASP A 8 1.72 -16.73 -2.52
C ASP A 8 0.48 -16.38 -3.33
N GLU A 9 -0.72 -16.54 -2.76
CA GLU A 9 -1.96 -16.12 -3.40
C GLU A 9 -2.05 -14.59 -3.55
N TYR A 10 -1.68 -13.85 -2.50
CA TYR A 10 -1.64 -12.37 -2.51
C TYR A 10 -0.45 -11.79 -3.29
N ALA A 11 0.60 -12.58 -3.51
CA ALA A 11 1.79 -12.19 -4.26
C ALA A 11 1.61 -12.32 -5.78
N LYS A 12 0.55 -13.00 -6.24
CA LYS A 12 0.20 -13.06 -7.67
C LYS A 12 -0.01 -11.64 -8.21
N PRO A 13 0.51 -11.32 -9.42
CA PRO A 13 0.27 -10.03 -10.04
C PRO A 13 -1.22 -9.72 -10.07
N LEU A 14 -1.58 -8.47 -9.74
CA LEU A 14 -2.95 -8.01 -9.95
C LEU A 14 -3.27 -8.19 -11.43
N VAL A 15 -4.30 -8.97 -11.72
CA VAL A 15 -4.89 -9.05 -13.06
C VAL A 15 -6.03 -8.03 -13.10
N PRO A 16 -5.84 -6.86 -13.75
CA PRO A 16 -6.82 -5.78 -13.77
C PRO A 16 -8.21 -6.24 -14.21
N GLU A 17 -8.26 -6.99 -15.30
CA GLU A 17 -9.50 -7.43 -15.95
C GLU A 17 -10.36 -8.30 -15.03
N GLN A 18 -9.73 -9.20 -14.26
CA GLN A 18 -10.43 -10.08 -13.31
C GLN A 18 -11.04 -9.29 -12.15
N HIS A 19 -10.39 -8.22 -11.71
CA HIS A 19 -10.90 -7.38 -10.62
C HIS A 19 -11.97 -6.40 -11.10
N LEU A 20 -11.82 -5.78 -12.28
CA LEU A 20 -12.83 -4.90 -12.86
C LEU A 20 -14.14 -5.65 -13.13
N ALA A 21 -14.06 -6.86 -13.67
CA ALA A 21 -15.21 -7.73 -13.88
C ALA A 21 -15.94 -8.07 -12.56
N LYS A 22 -15.18 -8.28 -11.48
CA LYS A 22 -15.74 -8.58 -10.14
C LYS A 22 -16.56 -7.41 -9.57
N PHE A 23 -16.24 -6.18 -9.94
CA PHE A 23 -16.95 -4.98 -9.48
C PHE A 23 -17.90 -4.38 -10.51
N ALA A 24 -18.15 -5.07 -11.63
CA ALA A 24 -19.01 -4.61 -12.72
C ALA A 24 -18.71 -3.17 -13.17
N LEU A 25 -17.43 -2.79 -13.16
CA LEU A 25 -17.00 -1.51 -13.72
C LEU A 25 -16.96 -1.69 -15.24
N ASP A 26 -17.64 -0.82 -15.98
CA ASP A 26 -17.56 -0.78 -17.44
C ASP A 26 -16.08 -0.77 -17.85
N SER A 27 -15.69 -1.64 -18.79
CA SER A 27 -14.32 -1.68 -19.33
C SER A 27 -13.92 -0.26 -19.75
N PRO A 28 -12.96 0.37 -19.08
CA PRO A 28 -12.74 1.77 -19.37
C PRO A 28 -11.98 1.85 -20.69
N ALA A 29 -12.45 2.72 -21.58
CA ALA A 29 -11.80 3.04 -22.85
C ALA A 29 -10.40 3.70 -22.67
N ALA A 30 -10.03 4.01 -21.41
CA ALA A 30 -8.75 4.53 -20.95
C ALA A 30 -8.33 3.81 -19.66
N ALA A 31 -7.07 3.90 -19.24
CA ALA A 31 -6.62 3.28 -17.99
C ALA A 31 -7.49 3.74 -16.80
N PRO A 32 -7.95 2.83 -15.90
CA PRO A 32 -8.85 3.20 -14.81
C PRO A 32 -8.19 4.20 -13.85
N ARG A 33 -9.00 5.12 -13.31
CA ARG A 33 -8.59 6.11 -12.30
C ARG A 33 -8.95 5.61 -10.91
N VAL A 34 -7.98 5.54 -10.01
CA VAL A 34 -8.15 5.01 -8.64
C VAL A 34 -7.78 6.03 -7.58
N ALA A 35 -8.67 6.18 -6.60
CA ALA A 35 -8.39 6.90 -5.36
C ALA A 35 -7.98 5.92 -4.26
N VAL A 36 -6.80 6.12 -3.67
CA VAL A 36 -6.33 5.37 -2.49
C VAL A 36 -6.47 6.27 -1.27
N ILE A 37 -7.22 5.82 -0.26
CA ILE A 37 -7.44 6.58 0.97
C ILE A 37 -6.48 6.08 2.06
N GLY A 38 -5.53 6.93 2.44
CA GLY A 38 -4.47 6.67 3.41
C GLY A 38 -3.11 6.40 2.76
N ALA A 39 -2.09 7.15 3.15
CA ALA A 39 -0.69 6.99 2.75
C ALA A 39 0.13 6.25 3.83
N GLY A 40 -0.44 5.20 4.41
CA GLY A 40 0.30 4.20 5.20
C GLY A 40 1.01 3.18 4.30
N ILE A 41 1.76 2.24 4.89
CA ILE A 41 2.48 1.19 4.16
C ILE A 41 1.58 0.48 3.14
N SER A 42 0.39 0.02 3.55
CA SER A 42 -0.54 -0.69 2.66
C SER A 42 -1.03 0.18 1.50
N GLY A 43 -1.44 1.43 1.77
CA GLY A 43 -1.92 2.34 0.74
C GLY A 43 -0.84 2.75 -0.26
N LEU A 44 0.38 2.98 0.22
CA LEU A 44 1.52 3.30 -0.65
C LEU A 44 1.93 2.11 -1.53
N ILE A 45 1.95 0.89 -0.98
CA ILE A 45 2.19 -0.32 -1.78
C ILE A 45 1.09 -0.50 -2.82
N ALA A 46 -0.18 -0.40 -2.43
CA ALA A 46 -1.30 -0.51 -3.37
C ALA A 46 -1.21 0.53 -4.50
N ALA A 47 -0.93 1.80 -4.16
CA ALA A 47 -0.79 2.86 -5.14
C ALA A 47 0.39 2.62 -6.09
N ARG A 48 1.54 2.17 -5.57
CA ARG A 48 2.70 1.79 -6.39
C ARG A 48 2.36 0.67 -7.35
N THR A 49 1.79 -0.44 -6.85
CA THR A 49 1.44 -1.60 -7.66
C THR A 49 0.46 -1.22 -8.78
N LEU A 50 -0.58 -0.45 -8.47
CA LEU A 50 -1.55 0.00 -9.49
C LEU A 50 -0.90 0.91 -10.55
N ARG A 51 0.00 1.82 -10.12
CA ARG A 51 0.76 2.66 -11.06
C ARG A 51 1.69 1.84 -11.95
N GLU A 52 2.36 0.82 -11.42
CA GLU A 52 3.21 -0.10 -12.20
C GLU A 52 2.41 -0.87 -13.26
N HIS A 53 1.09 -1.05 -13.06
CA HIS A 53 0.18 -1.65 -14.04
C HIS A 53 -0.46 -0.61 -14.98
N GLY A 54 -0.01 0.65 -14.97
CA GLY A 54 -0.44 1.70 -15.89
C GLY A 54 -1.73 2.44 -15.50
N TRP A 55 -2.20 2.29 -14.27
CA TRP A 55 -3.41 2.97 -13.80
C TRP A 55 -3.11 4.41 -13.36
N GLU A 56 -4.07 5.32 -13.51
CA GLU A 56 -3.98 6.65 -12.92
C GLU A 56 -4.35 6.55 -11.44
N VAL A 57 -3.45 6.90 -10.53
CA VAL A 57 -3.67 6.74 -9.09
C VAL A 57 -3.47 8.06 -8.36
N VAL A 58 -4.44 8.41 -7.50
CA VAL A 58 -4.37 9.55 -6.58
C VAL A 58 -4.44 9.03 -5.14
N VAL A 59 -3.48 9.42 -4.31
CA VAL A 59 -3.44 9.05 -2.89
C VAL A 59 -3.89 10.23 -2.04
N PHE A 60 -4.83 10.00 -1.13
CA PHE A 60 -5.32 11.00 -0.18
C PHE A 60 -4.86 10.63 1.23
N GLU A 61 -4.13 11.53 1.89
CA GLU A 61 -3.69 11.36 3.28
C GLU A 61 -4.23 12.51 4.12
N LYS A 62 -4.85 12.18 5.26
CA LYS A 62 -5.37 13.18 6.21
C LYS A 62 -4.23 13.89 6.97
N SER A 63 -3.17 13.16 7.27
CA SER A 63 -2.06 13.58 8.11
C SER A 63 -1.14 14.56 7.38
N ARG A 64 -0.30 15.27 8.13
CA ARG A 64 0.72 16.19 7.59
C ARG A 64 1.90 15.50 6.91
N GLY A 65 1.96 14.17 6.97
CA GLY A 65 3.05 13.36 6.41
C GLY A 65 2.59 11.93 6.18
N VAL A 66 3.40 11.19 5.42
CA VAL A 66 3.13 9.80 5.02
C VAL A 66 3.63 8.80 6.07
N GLY A 67 3.32 7.52 5.85
CA GLY A 67 3.79 6.39 6.66
C GLY A 67 2.75 5.85 7.65
N GLY A 68 1.71 6.63 7.98
CA GLY A 68 0.66 6.21 8.90
C GLY A 68 1.23 5.80 10.27
N ARG A 69 1.04 4.55 10.66
CA ARG A 69 1.61 3.98 11.91
C ARG A 69 3.14 3.80 11.87
N ALA A 70 3.73 3.69 10.68
CA ALA A 70 5.17 3.58 10.49
C ALA A 70 5.89 4.93 10.34
N ALA A 71 5.16 6.05 10.51
CA ALA A 71 5.76 7.37 10.48
C ALA A 71 6.51 7.67 11.79
N THR A 72 7.58 8.43 11.72
CA THR A 72 8.21 9.03 12.91
C THR A 72 7.45 10.32 13.30
N ARG A 73 7.11 10.46 14.58
CA ARG A 73 6.64 11.72 15.16
C ARG A 73 7.82 12.51 15.69
N ARG A 74 7.80 13.81 15.44
CA ARG A 74 8.79 14.77 15.91
C ARG A 74 8.07 15.77 16.81
N ALA A 75 8.62 16.00 18.00
CA ALA A 75 8.14 16.97 18.97
C ALA A 75 9.26 17.97 19.32
N ASP A 76 8.88 19.03 20.03
CA ASP A 76 9.75 20.11 20.52
C ASP A 76 11.01 19.60 21.24
N PRO A 77 12.09 20.40 21.29
CA PRO A 77 13.30 20.11 20.52
C PRO A 77 13.97 18.77 20.82
N GLY A 78 14.27 18.03 19.76
CA GLY A 78 15.11 16.83 19.81
C GLY A 78 14.38 15.53 20.12
N LEU A 79 13.08 15.57 20.42
CA LEU A 79 12.30 14.36 20.66
C LEU A 79 11.72 13.80 19.36
N SER A 80 12.13 12.58 19.02
CA SER A 80 11.53 11.79 17.95
C SER A 80 11.18 10.39 18.44
N PHE A 81 10.01 9.90 18.04
CA PHE A 81 9.54 8.56 18.41
C PHE A 81 8.66 7.99 17.31
N ASP A 82 8.58 6.66 17.22
CA ASP A 82 7.72 6.00 16.24
C ASP A 82 6.26 6.27 16.57
N HIS A 83 5.48 6.59 15.54
CA HIS A 83 4.07 6.88 15.74
C HIS A 83 3.33 5.68 16.31
N GLY A 84 3.74 4.46 15.93
CA GLY A 84 3.01 3.26 16.28
C GLY A 84 3.59 1.91 15.95
N ALA A 85 4.37 1.80 14.88
CA ALA A 85 5.06 0.58 14.52
C ALA A 85 6.52 0.73 14.94
N GLN A 86 6.81 0.51 16.23
CA GLN A 86 8.18 0.62 16.77
C GLN A 86 9.11 -0.43 16.15
N TYR A 87 8.55 -1.59 15.81
CA TYR A 87 9.22 -2.61 15.01
C TYR A 87 8.19 -3.49 14.32
N PHE A 88 8.62 -4.14 13.23
CA PHE A 88 7.93 -5.25 12.60
C PHE A 88 8.97 -6.27 12.14
N THR A 89 8.55 -7.51 11.93
CA THR A 89 9.42 -8.54 11.35
C THR A 89 9.06 -8.75 9.89
N ALA A 90 10.03 -8.56 9.00
CA ALA A 90 9.88 -8.92 7.58
C ALA A 90 10.31 -10.38 7.38
N ARG A 91 9.36 -11.30 7.46
CA ARG A 91 9.60 -12.74 7.23
C ARG A 91 9.20 -13.20 5.83
N ASP A 92 8.28 -12.48 5.21
CA ASP A 92 7.87 -12.72 3.85
C ASP A 92 8.89 -12.07 2.88
N PRO A 93 9.45 -12.81 1.90
CA PRO A 93 10.42 -12.27 0.96
C PRO A 93 9.88 -11.12 0.11
N HIS A 94 8.59 -11.10 -0.20
CA HIS A 94 7.98 -10.02 -0.98
C HIS A 94 7.88 -8.74 -0.16
N PHE A 95 7.50 -8.85 1.11
CA PHE A 95 7.44 -7.74 2.04
C PHE A 95 8.84 -7.23 2.41
N ALA A 96 9.83 -8.12 2.62
CA ALA A 96 11.21 -7.74 2.90
C ALA A 96 11.78 -6.80 1.82
N ARG A 97 11.55 -7.11 0.53
CA ARG A 97 11.96 -6.24 -0.59
C ARG A 97 11.32 -4.85 -0.62
N GLN A 98 10.26 -4.62 0.14
CA GLN A 98 9.57 -3.31 0.19
C GLN A 98 10.03 -2.42 1.34
N VAL A 99 10.75 -2.98 2.32
CA VAL A 99 11.07 -2.32 3.60
C VAL A 99 12.57 -2.32 3.93
N GLU A 100 13.38 -2.99 3.11
CA GLU A 100 14.83 -2.79 3.00
C GLU A 100 15.16 -1.51 2.23
#